data_AF-W1X0C5-F1
#
_entry.id   AF-W1X0C5-F1
#
_cell.length_a   1.000
_cell.length_b   1.000
_cell.length_c   1.000
_cell.angle_alpha   90.00
_cell.angle_beta   90.00
_cell.angle_gamma   90.00
#
_symmetry.space_group_name_H-M   'P 1'
#
loop_
_entity.id
_entity.type
_entity.pdbx_description
1 polymer ?
#
loop_
_entity_poly.entity_id
_entity_poly.type
_entity_poly.pdbx_seq_one_letter_code
_entity_poly.pdbx_strand_id
1 'polypeptide(L)' 'TKLEDVPVVASDAVIKTSKKVAEPLVYIPVFPGTNSEYDSAKAFEQAGAKVNLVPFVTLDEAAIETSVAPMVDNICK' A
#
# COMPACT_ATOMS: atom_id res chain seq x y z
N THR A 1 29.22 11.61 9.40
CA THR A 1 28.24 10.85 10.20
C THR A 1 28.10 9.49 9.56
N LYS A 2 28.49 8.42 10.25
CA LYS A 2 28.45 7.05 9.71
C LYS A 2 26.98 6.64 9.57
N LEU A 3 26.55 6.33 8.36
CA LEU A 3 25.26 5.70 8.11
C LEU A 3 25.42 4.22 8.46
N GLU A 4 24.66 3.75 9.43
CA GLU A 4 24.57 2.33 9.79
C GLU A 4 23.67 1.63 8.76
N ASP A 5 24.20 0.56 8.17
CA ASP A 5 23.51 -0.28 7.19
C ASP A 5 22.44 -1.10 7.92
N VAL A 6 21.17 -0.75 7.71
CA VAL A 6 20.05 -1.49 8.27
C VAL A 6 20.03 -2.88 7.63
N PRO A 7 20.11 -3.97 8.40
CA PRO A 7 20.11 -5.30 7.81
C PRO A 7 18.81 -5.52 7.05
N VAL A 8 18.94 -5.84 5.76
CA VAL A 8 17.82 -6.30 4.93
C VAL A 8 17.33 -7.62 5.51
N VAL A 9 16.24 -7.57 6.28
CA VAL A 9 15.54 -8.77 6.75
C VAL A 9 14.73 -9.33 5.57
N ALA A 10 15.42 -10.00 4.66
CA ALA A 10 14.76 -10.76 3.61
C ALA A 10 14.02 -11.94 4.24
N SER A 11 12.70 -11.86 4.25
CA SER A 11 11.84 -12.92 4.76
C SER A 11 11.51 -13.88 3.60
N ASP A 12 12.13 -15.05 3.55
CA ASP A 12 11.88 -16.12 2.55
C ASP A 12 10.52 -16.84 2.72
N ALA A 13 9.65 -16.33 3.61
CA ALA A 13 8.32 -16.88 3.77
C ALA A 13 7.46 -16.51 2.56
N VAL A 14 7.22 -17.49 1.69
CA VAL A 14 6.14 -17.39 0.69
C VAL A 14 4.81 -17.42 1.45
N ILE A 15 4.34 -16.23 1.87
CA ILE A 15 3.07 -16.06 2.57
C ILE A 15 1.96 -16.32 1.57
N LYS A 16 1.48 -17.57 1.53
CA LYS A 16 0.33 -17.96 0.71
C LYS A 16 -0.94 -17.58 1.45
N THR A 17 -1.85 -16.88 0.77
CA THR A 17 -3.17 -16.59 1.32
C THR A 17 -3.92 -17.88 1.62
N SER A 18 -4.58 -17.94 2.78
CA SER A 18 -5.41 -19.09 3.17
C SER A 18 -6.71 -19.15 2.36
N LYS A 19 -7.15 -18.03 1.78
CA LYS A 19 -8.36 -17.91 0.98
C LYS A 19 -8.03 -17.40 -0.42
N LYS A 20 -8.45 -18.15 -1.44
CA LYS A 20 -8.42 -17.69 -2.82
C LYS A 20 -9.62 -16.78 -3.05
N VAL A 21 -9.34 -15.51 -3.30
CA VAL A 21 -10.34 -14.51 -3.68
C VAL A 21 -10.30 -14.40 -5.20
N ALA A 22 -11.47 -14.37 -5.86
CA ALA A 22 -11.54 -14.28 -7.32
C ALA A 22 -11.01 -12.93 -7.84
N GLU A 23 -11.21 -11.86 -7.09
CA GLU A 23 -10.76 -10.50 -7.39
C GLU A 23 -10.14 -9.91 -6.12
N PRO A 24 -8.79 -9.94 -5.98
CA PRO A 24 -8.13 -9.40 -4.79
C PRO A 24 -8.30 -7.88 -4.73
N LEU A 25 -8.68 -7.36 -3.56
CA LEU A 25 -8.68 -5.92 -3.30
C LEU A 25 -7.25 -5.46 -3.02
N VAL A 26 -6.78 -4.44 -3.75
CA VAL A 26 -5.46 -3.84 -3.56
C VAL A 26 -5.65 -2.38 -3.15
N TYR A 27 -5.14 -2.03 -1.97
CA TYR A 27 -5.11 -0.65 -1.50
C TYR A 27 -3.75 -0.03 -1.82
N ILE A 28 -3.77 1.16 -2.43
CA ILE A 28 -2.55 1.93 -2.73
C ILE A 28 -2.73 3.34 -2.13
N PRO A 29 -1.94 3.71 -1.10
CA PRO A 29 -1.90 5.08 -0.63
C PRO A 29 -1.18 5.95 -1.66
N VAL A 30 -1.81 7.05 -2.08
CA VAL A 30 -1.24 7.98 -3.06
C VAL A 30 -0.60 9.14 -2.32
N PHE A 31 0.71 9.28 -2.45
CA PHE A 31 1.43 10.41 -1.88
C PHE A 31 1.55 11.53 -2.92
N PRO A 32 1.58 12.81 -2.51
CA PRO A 32 1.83 13.90 -3.44
C PRO A 32 3.21 13.73 -4.10
N GLY A 33 3.25 13.69 -5.43
CA GLY A 33 4.46 13.48 -6.21
C GLY A 33 4.21 12.64 -7.47
N THR A 34 5.29 12.18 -8.10
CA THR A 34 5.25 11.28 -9.27
C THR A 34 5.72 9.88 -8.88
N ASN A 35 5.14 9.28 -7.84
CA ASN A 35 5.64 8.03 -7.26
C ASN A 35 5.03 6.76 -7.90
N SER A 36 4.62 6.82 -9.17
CA SER A 36 4.15 5.66 -9.95
C SER A 36 2.96 4.88 -9.35
N GLU A 37 2.16 5.47 -8.46
CA GLU A 37 0.99 4.81 -7.88
C GLU A 37 -0.03 4.42 -8.94
N TYR A 38 -0.21 5.26 -9.95
CA TYR A 38 -1.07 4.97 -11.11
C TYR A 38 -0.53 3.83 -11.98
N ASP A 39 0.80 3.73 -12.15
CA ASP A 39 1.43 2.64 -12.89
C ASP A 39 1.22 1.30 -12.17
N SER A 40 1.38 1.33 -10.84
CA SER A 40 1.15 0.18 -9.97
C SER A 40 -0.32 -0.25 -10.01
N ALA A 41 -1.26 0.71 -9.90
CA ALA A 41 -2.69 0.44 -10.00
C ALA A 41 -3.04 -0.27 -11.31
N LYS A 42 -2.55 0.26 -12.43
CA LYS A 42 -2.79 -0.34 -13.75
C LYS A 42 -2.26 -1.77 -13.84
N ALA A 43 -1.08 -2.05 -13.29
CA ALA A 43 -0.50 -3.39 -13.29
C ALA A 43 -1.35 -4.39 -12.47
N PHE A 44 -1.88 -3.95 -11.33
CA PHE A 44 -2.76 -4.78 -10.49
C PHE A 44 -4.13 -5.01 -11.16
N GLU A 45 -4.73 -3.99 -11.77
CA GLU A 45 -5.98 -4.13 -12.52
C GLU A 45 -5.83 -5.10 -13.70
N GLN A 46 -4.71 -5.03 -14.44
CA GLN A 46 -4.38 -5.97 -15.51
C GLN A 46 -4.23 -7.42 -15.02
N ALA A 47 -3.78 -7.60 -13.78
CA ALA A 47 -3.73 -8.91 -13.13
C ALA A 47 -5.09 -9.39 -12.59
N GLY A 48 -6.16 -8.60 -12.77
CA GLY A 48 -7.51 -8.94 -12.33
C GLY A 48 -7.82 -8.55 -10.88
N ALA A 49 -7.03 -7.65 -10.29
CA ALA A 49 -7.29 -7.11 -8.97
C ALA A 49 -8.16 -5.85 -9.02
N LYS A 50 -8.90 -5.59 -7.94
CA LYS A 50 -9.62 -4.34 -7.75
C LYS A 50 -8.76 -3.36 -6.96
N VAL A 51 -8.33 -2.27 -7.59
CA VAL A 51 -7.46 -1.29 -6.93
C VAL A 51 -8.29 -0.15 -6.32
N ASN A 52 -7.95 0.23 -5.09
CA ASN A 52 -8.44 1.46 -4.47
C ASN A 52 -7.27 2.41 -4.18
N LEU A 53 -7.28 3.56 -4.85
CA LEU A 53 -6.30 4.62 -4.69
C LEU A 53 -6.85 5.65 -3.71
N VAL A 54 -6.13 5.89 -2.61
CA VAL A 54 -6.55 6.85 -1.59
C VAL A 54 -5.42 7.84 -1.32
N PRO A 55 -5.64 9.15 -1.50
CA PRO A 55 -4.65 10.16 -1.14
C PRO A 55 -4.25 10.08 0.33
N PHE A 56 -2.95 10.06 0.60
CA PHE A 56 -2.39 10.08 1.95
C PHE A 56 -1.78 11.47 2.22
N VAL A 57 -2.33 12.18 3.20
CA VAL A 57 -1.93 13.56 3.50
C VAL A 57 -0.95 13.56 4.67
N THR A 58 0.25 14.09 4.42
CA THR A 58 1.36 14.14 5.39
C THR A 58 1.68 15.56 5.89
N LEU A 59 0.70 16.47 5.82
CA LEU A 59 0.91 17.90 6.08
C LEU A 59 1.25 18.21 7.55
N ASP A 60 0.57 17.52 8.48
CA ASP A 60 0.74 17.63 9.93
C ASP A 60 0.34 16.30 10.61
N GLU A 61 0.59 16.20 11.92
CA GLU A 61 0.30 15.00 12.72
C GLU A 61 -1.19 14.60 12.66
N ALA A 62 -2.10 15.57 12.78
CA ALA A 62 -3.54 15.32 12.73
C ALA A 62 -3.99 14.82 11.35
N ALA A 63 -3.39 15.34 10.27
CA ALA A 63 -3.66 14.89 8.91
C ALA A 63 -3.15 13.46 8.66
N ILE A 64 -2.02 13.08 9.26
CA ILE A 64 -1.51 11.71 9.23
C ILE A 64 -2.48 10.78 9.94
N GLU A 65 -2.91 11.11 11.17
CA GLU A 65 -3.89 10.31 11.91
C GLU A 65 -5.21 10.17 11.13
N THR A 66 -5.67 11.26 10.52
CA THR A 66 -6.89 11.26 9.68
C THR A 66 -6.70 10.41 8.42
N SER A 67 -5.50 10.36 7.85
CA SER A 67 -5.18 9.53 6.68
C SER A 67 -5.04 8.04 7.02
N VAL A 68 -4.78 7.70 8.28
CA VAL A 68 -4.71 6.29 8.74
C VAL A 68 -6.10 5.66 8.82
N ALA A 69 -7.14 6.40 9.21
CA ALA A 69 -8.52 5.89 9.25
C ALA A 69 -8.98 5.22 7.93
N PRO A 70 -8.91 5.89 6.76
CA PRO A 70 -9.30 5.27 5.50
C PRO A 70 -8.35 4.14 5.07
N MET A 71 -7.09 4.13 5.52
CA MET A 71 -6.19 2.99 5.29
C MET A 71 -6.69 1.73 5.99
N VAL A 72 -7.05 1.83 7.27
CA VAL A 72 -7.61 0.71 8.05
C VAL A 72 -8.91 0.21 7.43
N ASP A 73 -9.81 1.13 7.08
CA ASP A 73 -11.10 0.78 6.44
C ASP A 73 -10.92 0.03 5.12
N ASN A 74 -9.84 0.25 4.39
CA ASN A 74 -9.58 -0.47 3.13
C ASN A 74 -8.89 -1.82 3.32
N ILE A 75 -8.14 -2.00 4.40
CA ILE A 75 -7.49 -3.27 4.72
C ILE A 75 -8.49 -4.26 5.36
N CYS A 76 -9.47 -3.75 6.11
CA CYS A 76 -10.47 -4.57 6.80
C CYS A 76 -11.67 -4.99 5.93
N LYS A 77 -11.72 -4.60 4.65
CA LYS A 77 -12.77 -4.99 3.70
C LYS A 77 -12.60 -6.42 3.20
#